data_AF-A0A536NFI4-F1
#
_entry.id   AF-A0A536NFI4-F1
#
_cell.length_a   1.000
_cell.length_b   1.000
_cell.length_c   1.000
_cell.angle_alpha   90.00
_cell.angle_beta   90.00
_cell.angle_gamma   90.00
#
_symmetry.space_group_name_H-M   'P 1'
#
loop_
_entity.id
_entity.type
_entity.pdbx_description
1 polymer ?
#
loop_
_entity_poly.entity_id
_entity_poly.type
_entity_poly.pdbx_seq_one_letter_code
_entity_poly.pdbx_strand_id
1 'polypeptide(L)'
;MPDRSRRGRSAQRQPRSADEPVAGEGPRPVPSAKASPASDVELEASLEAEGAHPAFALDGLAIAGITRRRAGWIAAAAFTLWIVLVFARQVGDATAKSSDLERRRADNASLQADVQQLQDELVLIQKQAYIVQQAHAFRLGGPQDHPFSLSPDAPPLSSTAPGSAAVRLGATQQQQSPLESWLSTLFGPVH
;
A
#
# COMPACT_ATOMS: atom_id res chain seq x y z
N MET A 1 -28.69 45.05 54.95
CA MET A 1 -29.28 43.71 55.20
C MET A 1 -30.52 43.58 54.34
N PRO A 2 -30.89 42.42 53.74
CA PRO A 2 -30.31 41.05 53.80
C PRO A 2 -29.63 40.65 52.45
N ASP A 3 -28.59 39.82 52.41
CA ASP A 3 -28.48 38.35 52.57
C ASP A 3 -29.33 37.50 51.60
N ARG A 4 -28.66 36.83 50.64
CA ARG A 4 -28.71 35.37 50.42
C ARG A 4 -28.05 34.95 49.10
N SER A 5 -27.05 34.07 49.25
CA SER A 5 -26.96 32.78 48.55
C SER A 5 -27.06 32.75 47.02
N ARG A 6 -25.91 32.64 46.34
CA ARG A 6 -25.85 31.72 45.17
C ARG A 6 -24.46 31.13 44.93
N ARG A 7 -24.29 29.96 45.54
CA ARG A 7 -23.71 28.73 44.96
C ARG A 7 -22.37 28.88 44.24
N GLY A 8 -21.32 28.52 44.97
CA GLY A 8 -20.18 27.84 44.38
C GLY A 8 -20.67 26.64 43.56
N ARG A 9 -20.32 26.65 42.28
CA ARG A 9 -20.44 25.49 41.40
C ARG A 9 -19.03 24.96 41.18
N SER A 10 -18.70 23.98 42.01
CA SER A 10 -17.61 23.05 41.81
C SER A 10 -17.79 22.39 40.44
N ALA A 11 -17.04 22.83 39.43
CA ALA A 11 -16.83 22.05 38.22
C ALA A 11 -15.87 20.92 38.59
N GLN A 12 -16.44 19.90 39.23
CA GLN A 12 -15.75 18.67 39.57
C GLN A 12 -15.40 17.96 38.26
N ARG A 13 -14.16 18.21 37.81
CA ARG A 13 -13.42 17.41 36.85
C ARG A 13 -13.42 15.97 37.37
N GLN A 14 -14.28 15.13 36.83
CA GLN A 14 -14.08 13.69 36.93
C GLN A 14 -12.97 13.31 35.93
N PRO A 15 -11.85 12.74 36.38
CA PRO A 15 -10.94 12.05 35.47
C PRO A 15 -11.67 10.81 34.94
N ARG A 16 -11.94 10.78 33.65
CA ARG A 16 -12.44 9.59 32.96
C ARG A 16 -11.33 8.56 33.06
N SER A 17 -11.58 7.52 33.86
CA SER A 17 -10.65 6.42 34.10
C SER A 17 -10.13 5.87 32.78
N ALA A 18 -8.80 5.74 32.73
CA ALA A 18 -8.09 4.94 31.76
C ALA A 18 -8.42 3.47 32.01
N ASP A 19 -9.26 2.89 31.15
CA ASP A 19 -9.19 1.48 30.71
C ASP A 19 -10.37 1.25 29.77
N GLU A 20 -10.17 1.55 28.50
CA GLU A 20 -10.99 0.96 27.45
C GLU A 20 -10.08 0.68 26.25
N PRO A 21 -9.78 -0.59 25.94
CA PRO A 21 -9.03 -0.91 24.73
C PRO A 21 -9.91 -0.51 23.55
N VAL A 22 -9.46 0.47 22.77
CA VAL A 22 -10.02 0.77 21.44
C VAL A 22 -9.69 -0.44 20.56
N ALA A 23 -10.58 -1.43 20.62
CA ALA A 23 -10.61 -2.55 19.71
C ALA A 23 -10.79 -1.98 18.30
N GLY A 24 -9.77 -2.22 17.47
CA GLY A 24 -9.76 -1.80 16.08
C GLY A 24 -11.05 -2.22 15.37
N GLU A 25 -11.59 -1.30 14.59
CA GLU A 25 -12.72 -1.52 13.71
C GLU A 25 -12.30 -2.51 12.62
N GLY A 26 -12.42 -3.79 12.94
CA GLY A 26 -12.32 -4.88 11.99
C GLY A 26 -13.51 -4.86 11.02
N PRO A 27 -13.38 -5.47 9.83
CA PRO A 27 -14.43 -5.48 8.83
C PRO A 27 -15.70 -6.15 9.40
N ARG A 28 -16.84 -5.47 9.24
CA ARG A 28 -18.15 -5.94 9.73
C ARG A 28 -18.42 -7.39 9.26
N PRO A 29 -18.80 -8.31 10.16
CA PRO A 29 -19.24 -9.65 9.76
C PRO A 29 -20.60 -9.55 9.07
N VAL A 30 -20.67 -9.96 7.81
CA VAL A 30 -21.93 -10.30 7.14
C VAL A 30 -22.53 -11.55 7.82
N PRO A 31 -23.82 -11.57 8.19
CA PRO A 31 -24.43 -12.75 8.77
C PRO A 31 -24.61 -13.84 7.69
N SER A 32 -23.66 -14.76 7.61
CA SER A 32 -23.87 -16.10 7.06
C SER A 32 -24.25 -17.04 8.20
N ALA A 33 -25.50 -17.52 8.17
CA ALA A 33 -25.92 -18.89 8.45
C ALA A 33 -27.34 -18.92 9.08
N LYS A 34 -28.33 -19.21 8.24
CA LYS A 34 -29.37 -20.17 8.63
C LYS A 34 -29.35 -21.28 7.59
N ALA A 35 -28.75 -22.40 7.96
CA ALA A 35 -28.84 -23.64 7.22
C ALA A 35 -29.93 -24.52 7.84
N SER A 36 -30.84 -24.97 6.96
CA SER A 36 -31.65 -26.21 7.00
C SER A 36 -32.85 -26.30 7.95
N PRO A 37 -33.86 -27.18 7.66
CA PRO A 37 -33.90 -28.22 6.61
C PRO A 37 -35.18 -28.27 5.74
N ALA A 38 -35.04 -28.96 4.61
CA ALA A 38 -36.02 -29.82 3.94
C ALA A 38 -37.27 -29.22 3.26
N SER A 39 -37.52 -29.82 2.08
CA SER A 39 -38.78 -29.90 1.34
C SER A 39 -39.08 -28.71 0.44
N ASP A 40 -38.75 -28.88 -0.84
CA ASP A 40 -39.61 -28.52 -1.98
C ASP A 40 -38.95 -29.12 -3.25
N VAL A 41 -38.94 -30.46 -3.29
CA VAL A 41 -38.83 -31.23 -4.52
C VAL A 41 -40.25 -31.39 -5.04
N GLU A 42 -40.87 -30.31 -5.49
CA GLU A 42 -42.14 -30.38 -6.20
C GLU A 42 -42.40 -29.03 -6.89
N LEU A 43 -41.83 -28.89 -8.09
CA LEU A 43 -42.49 -28.10 -9.13
C LEU A 43 -42.11 -28.74 -10.48
N GLU A 44 -43.03 -29.58 -10.96
CA GLU A 44 -43.35 -29.75 -12.39
C GLU A 44 -42.21 -30.37 -13.24
N ALA A 45 -42.08 -31.68 -13.47
CA ALA A 45 -43.07 -32.75 -13.49
C ALA A 45 -44.34 -32.41 -14.28
N SER A 46 -44.22 -31.65 -15.38
CA SER A 46 -45.23 -31.56 -16.46
C SER A 46 -44.62 -30.94 -17.72
N LEU A 47 -43.65 -31.64 -18.30
CA LEU A 47 -43.56 -31.74 -19.75
C LEU A 47 -43.78 -33.21 -20.06
N GLU A 48 -45.05 -33.54 -20.27
CA GLU A 48 -45.50 -34.71 -21.03
C GLU A 48 -44.47 -35.01 -22.13
N ALA A 49 -43.86 -36.18 -22.06
CA ALA A 49 -44.29 -37.32 -22.86
C ALA A 49 -44.30 -37.01 -24.35
N GLU A 50 -43.54 -37.83 -25.07
CA GLU A 50 -43.70 -38.06 -26.50
C GLU A 50 -43.02 -37.07 -27.44
N GLY A 51 -41.69 -37.08 -27.35
CA GLY A 51 -40.85 -36.82 -28.51
C GLY A 51 -39.68 -37.77 -28.40
N ALA A 52 -39.76 -38.92 -29.08
CA ALA A 52 -38.69 -39.89 -29.20
C ALA A 52 -37.34 -39.16 -29.27
N HIS A 53 -36.55 -39.22 -28.20
CA HIS A 53 -35.14 -38.90 -28.34
C HIS A 53 -34.65 -39.87 -29.41
N PRO A 54 -34.20 -39.41 -30.59
CA PRO A 54 -33.53 -40.31 -31.49
C PRO A 54 -32.31 -40.74 -30.67
N ALA A 55 -32.37 -41.95 -30.12
CA ALA A 55 -31.22 -42.65 -29.59
C ALA A 55 -30.16 -42.42 -30.66
N PHE A 56 -29.15 -41.61 -30.35
CA PHE A 56 -28.16 -41.14 -31.30
C PHE A 56 -27.82 -42.32 -32.21
N ALA A 57 -28.32 -42.26 -33.45
CA ALA A 57 -28.34 -43.41 -34.32
C ALA A 57 -26.91 -43.59 -34.81
N LEU A 58 -26.14 -44.33 -34.01
CA LEU A 58 -24.80 -44.80 -34.33
C LEU A 58 -24.83 -45.77 -35.53
N ASP A 59 -26.03 -46.13 -35.99
CA ASP A 59 -26.25 -46.91 -37.21
C ASP A 59 -25.97 -46.11 -38.50
N GLY A 60 -25.89 -44.78 -38.44
CA GLY A 60 -25.53 -43.91 -39.58
C GLY A 60 -24.03 -43.63 -39.71
N LEU A 61 -23.20 -43.96 -38.71
CA LEU A 61 -21.73 -43.83 -38.77
C LEU A 61 -21.03 -45.14 -39.12
N ALA A 62 -21.72 -46.05 -39.81
CA ALA A 62 -21.15 -47.23 -40.44
C ALA A 62 -20.20 -46.92 -41.64
N ILE A 63 -19.70 -45.68 -41.76
CA ILE A 63 -18.70 -45.29 -42.78
C ILE A 63 -17.26 -45.43 -42.26
N ALA A 64 -17.04 -45.76 -40.98
CA ALA A 64 -15.72 -46.17 -40.50
C ALA A 64 -15.87 -47.30 -39.49
N GLY A 65 -15.34 -48.49 -39.81
CA GLY A 65 -15.45 -49.72 -39.00
C GLY A 65 -14.84 -49.64 -37.60
N ILE A 66 -15.48 -48.90 -36.70
CA ILE A 66 -15.12 -48.73 -35.30
C ILE A 66 -16.08 -49.58 -34.48
N THR A 67 -15.63 -50.77 -34.11
CA THR A 67 -16.37 -51.66 -33.18
C THR A 67 -16.68 -50.92 -31.88
N ARG A 68 -17.84 -51.19 -31.24
CA ARG A 68 -18.25 -50.57 -29.96
C ARG A 68 -17.14 -50.54 -28.88
N ARG A 69 -16.24 -51.54 -28.90
CA ARG A 69 -15.02 -51.58 -28.06
C ARG A 69 -14.05 -50.43 -28.34
N ARG A 70 -13.81 -50.07 -29.60
CA ARG A 70 -12.92 -48.98 -29.99
C ARG A 70 -13.51 -47.61 -29.62
N ALA A 71 -14.82 -47.45 -29.72
CA ALA A 71 -15.50 -46.22 -29.25
C ALA A 71 -15.30 -46.01 -27.74
N GLY A 72 -15.40 -47.08 -26.94
CA GLY A 72 -15.11 -47.01 -25.49
C GLY A 72 -13.68 -46.57 -25.18
N TRP A 73 -12.69 -47.09 -25.93
CA TRP A 73 -11.29 -46.66 -25.77
C TRP A 73 -11.06 -45.19 -26.12
N ILE A 74 -11.72 -44.69 -27.17
CA ILE A 74 -11.63 -43.27 -27.55
C ILE A 74 -12.24 -42.39 -26.46
N ALA A 75 -13.40 -42.77 -25.91
CA ALA A 75 -14.03 -42.03 -24.82
C ALA A 75 -13.17 -42.02 -23.55
N ALA A 76 -12.57 -43.16 -23.18
CA ALA A 76 -11.66 -43.25 -22.05
C ALA A 76 -10.40 -42.39 -22.24
N ALA A 77 -9.83 -42.39 -23.45
CA ALA A 77 -8.70 -41.55 -23.79
C ALA A 77 -9.05 -40.05 -23.73
N ALA A 78 -10.22 -39.67 -24.27
CA ALA A 78 -10.70 -38.30 -24.20
C ALA A 78 -10.93 -37.84 -22.75
N PHE A 79 -11.51 -38.70 -21.91
CA PHE A 79 -11.73 -38.40 -20.50
C PHE A 79 -10.42 -38.26 -19.72
N THR A 80 -9.46 -39.13 -19.99
CA THR A 80 -8.13 -39.06 -19.37
C THR A 80 -7.40 -37.78 -19.78
N LEU A 81 -7.45 -37.45 -21.07
CA LEU A 81 -6.91 -36.19 -21.59
C LEU A 81 -7.58 -34.97 -20.95
N TRP A 82 -8.90 -35.01 -20.77
CA TRP A 82 -9.66 -33.98 -20.09
C TRP A 82 -9.19 -33.78 -18.64
N ILE A 83 -9.06 -34.86 -17.88
CA ILE A 83 -8.57 -34.82 -16.49
C ILE A 83 -7.20 -34.15 -16.44
N VAL A 84 -6.27 -34.58 -17.29
CA VAL A 84 -4.91 -34.01 -17.36
C VAL A 84 -4.96 -32.51 -17.65
N LEU A 85 -5.84 -32.07 -18.58
CA LEU A 85 -6.01 -30.66 -18.91
C LEU A 85 -6.55 -29.84 -17.72
N VAL A 86 -7.52 -30.36 -16.98
CA VAL A 86 -8.10 -29.70 -15.79
C VAL A 86 -7.06 -29.59 -14.68
N PHE A 87 -6.29 -30.65 -14.40
CA PHE A 87 -5.24 -30.62 -13.39
C PHE A 87 -4.09 -29.68 -13.79
N ALA A 88 -3.70 -29.65 -15.06
CA ALA A 88 -2.71 -28.69 -15.56
C ALA A 88 -3.15 -27.23 -15.33
N ARG A 89 -4.45 -26.94 -15.51
CA ARG A 89 -5.03 -25.62 -15.23
C ARG A 89 -5.08 -25.31 -13.72
N GLN A 90 -5.49 -26.27 -12.90
CA GLN A 90 -5.59 -26.09 -11.44
C GLN A 90 -4.24 -25.90 -10.75
N VAL A 91 -3.18 -26.59 -11.19
CA VAL A 91 -1.82 -26.42 -10.64
C VAL A 91 -1.26 -25.01 -10.95
N GLY A 92 -1.60 -24.45 -12.12
CA GLY A 92 -1.29 -23.07 -12.47
C GLY A 92 -2.01 -22.06 -11.57
N ASP A 93 -3.32 -22.26 -11.34
CA ASP A 93 -4.13 -21.36 -10.52
C ASP A 93 -3.76 -21.42 -9.02
N ALA A 94 -3.40 -22.59 -8.50
CA ALA A 94 -2.97 -22.76 -7.11
C ALA A 94 -1.66 -22.00 -6.84
N THR A 95 -0.72 -22.05 -7.78
CA THR A 95 0.56 -21.33 -7.69
C THR A 95 0.32 -19.81 -7.76
N ALA A 96 -0.54 -19.35 -8.68
CA ALA A 96 -0.88 -17.93 -8.82
C ALA A 96 -1.59 -17.34 -7.59
N LYS A 97 -2.45 -18.13 -6.92
CA LYS A 97 -3.12 -17.68 -5.68
C LYS A 97 -2.15 -17.59 -4.51
N SER A 98 -1.18 -18.50 -4.41
CA SER A 98 -0.16 -18.46 -3.37
C SER A 98 0.79 -17.27 -3.51
N SER A 99 1.21 -16.96 -4.75
CA SER A 99 2.08 -15.82 -5.02
C SER A 99 1.38 -14.48 -4.82
N ASP A 100 0.08 -14.38 -5.13
CA ASP A 100 -0.71 -13.17 -4.86
C ASP A 100 -0.85 -12.90 -3.36
N LEU A 101 -1.10 -13.94 -2.55
CA LEU A 101 -1.16 -13.78 -1.10
C LEU A 101 0.18 -13.37 -0.50
N GLU A 102 1.28 -13.97 -0.97
CA GLU A 102 2.62 -13.62 -0.48
C GLU A 102 3.00 -12.19 -0.88
N ARG A 103 2.68 -11.78 -2.11
CA ARG A 103 2.86 -10.41 -2.58
C ARG A 103 2.07 -9.41 -1.74
N ARG A 104 0.80 -9.68 -1.46
CA ARG A 104 -0.04 -8.82 -0.62
C ARG A 104 0.47 -8.70 0.82
N ARG A 105 1.07 -9.78 1.36
CA ARG A 105 1.70 -9.75 2.69
C ARG A 105 2.95 -8.88 2.70
N ALA A 106 3.80 -9.02 1.68
CA ALA A 106 4.98 -8.18 1.51
C ALA A 106 4.59 -6.70 1.36
N ASP A 107 3.59 -6.40 0.53
CA ASP A 107 3.08 -5.04 0.33
C ASP A 107 2.45 -4.47 1.61
N ASN A 108 1.76 -5.29 2.42
CA ASN A 108 1.25 -4.83 3.72
C ASN A 108 2.39 -4.53 4.70
N ALA A 109 3.42 -5.37 4.73
CA ALA A 109 4.56 -5.18 5.62
C ALA A 109 5.32 -3.88 5.29
N SER A 110 5.51 -3.57 4.00
CA SER A 110 6.13 -2.29 3.59
C SER A 110 5.25 -1.09 3.97
N LEU A 111 3.94 -1.15 3.69
CA LEU A 111 3.01 -0.09 4.08
C LEU A 111 2.97 0.16 5.59
N GLN A 112 3.07 -0.90 6.40
CA GLN A 112 3.14 -0.76 7.86
C GLN A 112 4.44 -0.07 8.31
N ALA A 113 5.57 -0.39 7.68
CA ALA A 113 6.84 0.27 7.97
C ALA A 113 6.80 1.76 7.61
N ASP A 114 6.26 2.11 6.44
CA ASP A 114 6.09 3.50 6.01
C ASP A 114 5.20 4.26 6.99
N VAL A 115 4.06 3.68 7.37
CA VAL A 115 3.12 4.28 8.33
C VAL A 115 3.76 4.49 9.70
N GLN A 116 4.64 3.59 10.16
CA GLN A 116 5.39 3.78 11.40
C GLN A 116 6.41 4.92 11.28
N GLN A 117 7.20 4.94 10.20
CA GLN A 117 8.17 6.01 9.96
C GLN A 117 7.49 7.39 9.91
N LEU A 118 6.37 7.52 9.16
CA LEU A 118 5.64 8.78 9.07
C LEU A 118 5.08 9.22 10.43
N GLN A 119 4.64 8.28 11.27
CA GLN A 119 4.20 8.61 12.63
C GLN A 119 5.35 9.12 13.49
N ASP A 120 6.52 8.50 13.42
CA ASP A 120 7.71 8.95 14.14
C ASP A 120 8.15 10.35 13.68
N GLU A 121 8.11 10.62 12.38
CA GLU A 121 8.38 11.94 11.80
C GLU A 121 7.34 12.97 12.26
N LEU A 122 6.04 12.63 12.27
CA LEU A 122 5.00 13.51 12.78
C LEU A 122 5.20 13.84 14.26
N VAL A 123 5.56 12.85 15.07
CA VAL A 123 5.91 13.07 16.48
C VAL A 123 7.09 14.03 16.60
N LEU A 124 8.10 13.91 15.73
CA LEU A 124 9.24 14.83 15.71
C LEU A 124 8.83 16.26 15.32
N ILE A 125 8.05 16.42 14.25
CA ILE A 125 7.59 17.72 13.74
C ILE A 125 6.63 18.40 14.71
N GLN A 126 5.76 17.64 15.37
CA GLN A 126 4.80 18.17 16.35
C GLN A 126 5.48 18.63 17.65
N LYS A 127 6.75 18.27 17.89
CA LYS A 127 7.48 18.79 19.04
C LYS A 127 7.53 20.31 18.97
N GLN A 128 7.13 20.94 20.07
CA GLN A 128 7.14 22.39 20.23
C GLN A 128 8.50 23.02 19.84
N ALA A 129 9.61 22.32 20.07
CA ALA A 129 10.95 22.78 19.69
C ALA A 129 11.11 22.99 18.17
N TYR A 130 10.54 22.09 17.34
CA TYR A 130 10.57 22.23 15.89
C TYR A 130 9.70 23.39 15.41
N ILE A 131 8.50 23.53 15.98
CA ILE A 131 7.59 24.66 15.69
C ILE A 131 8.26 25.99 16.05
N VAL A 132 8.90 26.06 17.22
CA VAL A 132 9.64 27.25 17.68
C VAL A 132 10.82 27.54 16.74
N GLN A 133 11.59 26.53 16.34
CA GLN A 133 12.68 26.69 15.37
C GLN A 133 12.19 27.22 14.01
N GLN A 134 11.07 26.71 13.50
CA GLN A 134 10.48 27.22 12.25
C GLN A 134 9.94 28.65 12.43
N ALA A 135 9.30 28.95 13.56
CA ALA A 135 8.84 30.30 13.87
C ALA A 135 10.01 31.30 13.90
N HIS A 136 11.15 30.92 14.48
CA HIS A 136 12.39 31.71 14.45
C HIS A 136 12.89 31.96 13.02
N ALA A 137 12.86 30.94 12.14
CA ALA A 137 13.25 31.10 10.73
C ALA A 137 12.36 32.11 9.97
N PHE A 138 11.07 32.20 10.31
CA PHE A 138 10.13 33.15 9.72
C PHE A 138 10.02 34.48 10.49
N ARG A 139 10.87 34.73 11.49
CA ARG A 139 10.82 35.91 12.39
C ARG A 139 9.49 36.06 13.15
N LEU A 140 8.79 34.94 13.36
CA LEU A 140 7.59 34.82 14.19
C LEU A 140 7.92 34.32 15.60
N GLY A 141 9.21 34.35 15.99
CA GLY A 141 9.71 33.94 17.29
C GLY A 141 9.33 34.87 18.44
N GLY A 142 9.82 34.56 19.64
CA GLY A 142 9.55 35.34 20.85
C GLY A 142 10.23 36.72 20.86
N PRO A 143 9.91 37.59 21.82
CA PRO A 143 10.46 38.95 21.91
C PRO A 143 11.98 39.02 22.18
N GLN A 144 12.62 37.90 22.53
CA GLN A 144 14.06 37.77 22.76
C GLN A 144 14.82 37.27 21.52
N ASP A 145 14.12 37.14 20.40
CA ASP A 145 14.63 36.52 19.20
C ASP A 145 15.32 37.55 18.31
N HIS A 146 16.63 37.40 18.15
CA HIS A 146 17.44 38.33 17.38
C HIS A 146 17.92 37.65 16.09
N PRO A 147 17.59 38.20 14.91
CA PRO A 147 18.11 37.67 13.66
C PRO A 147 19.64 37.75 13.69
N PHE A 148 20.30 36.66 13.31
CA PHE A 148 21.75 36.69 13.15
C PHE A 148 22.10 37.60 11.97
N SER A 149 22.55 38.82 12.27
CA SER A 149 23.09 39.75 11.30
C SER A 149 24.56 39.98 11.60
N LEU A 150 25.36 40.06 10.54
CA LEU A 150 26.72 40.57 10.66
C LEU A 150 26.64 42.08 10.84
N SER A 151 27.50 42.62 11.72
CA SER A 151 27.71 44.07 11.80
C SER A 151 28.07 44.62 10.41
N PRO A 152 27.62 45.82 10.03
CA PRO A 152 28.04 46.44 8.77
C PRO A 152 29.56 46.62 8.68
N ASP A 153 30.24 46.72 9.84
CA ASP A 153 31.70 46.82 9.93
C ASP A 153 32.40 45.46 10.13
N ALA A 154 31.67 44.35 9.99
CA ALA A 154 32.26 43.03 10.13
C ALA A 154 33.30 42.78 9.01
N PRO A 155 34.49 42.22 9.34
CA PRO A 155 35.44 41.81 8.33
C PRO A 155 34.81 40.84 7.32
N PRO A 156 35.18 40.94 6.03
CA PRO A 156 34.66 40.02 5.02
C PRO A 156 35.02 38.57 5.38
N LEU A 157 34.06 37.66 5.22
CA LEU A 157 34.30 36.23 5.40
C LEU A 157 35.35 35.75 4.39
N SER A 158 36.27 34.89 4.83
CA SER A 158 37.22 34.25 3.92
C SER A 158 36.50 33.49 2.81
N SER A 159 37.09 33.41 1.62
CA SER A 159 36.51 32.70 0.47
C SER A 159 36.23 31.23 0.76
N THR A 160 36.92 30.61 1.71
CA THR A 160 36.77 29.21 2.10
C THR A 160 35.88 29.01 3.33
N ALA A 161 35.39 30.07 3.96
CA ALA A 161 34.54 29.94 5.15
C ALA A 161 33.16 29.39 4.76
N PRO A 162 32.58 28.48 5.57
CA PRO A 162 31.19 28.06 5.41
C PRO A 162 30.26 29.28 5.44
N GLY A 163 29.35 29.37 4.47
CA GLY A 163 28.41 30.50 4.34
C GLY A 163 28.99 31.76 3.68
N SER A 164 30.27 31.75 3.28
CA SER A 164 30.86 32.80 2.44
C SER A 164 30.15 32.88 1.09
N ALA A 165 30.18 34.04 0.44
CA ALA A 165 29.58 34.23 -0.88
C ALA A 165 30.14 33.26 -1.94
N ALA A 166 31.38 32.80 -1.77
CA ALA A 166 32.05 31.89 -2.69
C ALA A 166 31.66 30.41 -2.52
N VAL A 167 31.09 30.03 -1.36
CA VAL A 167 30.68 28.65 -1.03
C VAL A 167 29.15 28.48 -1.07
N ARG A 168 28.39 29.55 -1.32
CA ARG A 168 26.93 29.48 -1.44
C ARG A 168 26.50 28.64 -2.64
N LEU A 169 25.42 27.87 -2.47
CA LEU A 169 24.74 27.18 -3.56
C LEU A 169 24.31 28.22 -4.62
N GLY A 170 24.87 28.12 -5.83
CA GLY A 170 24.68 29.10 -6.91
C GLY A 170 25.82 30.12 -7.08
N ALA A 171 26.88 30.06 -6.27
CA ALA A 171 28.09 30.83 -6.53
C ALA A 171 28.72 30.37 -7.85
N THR A 172 28.95 31.30 -8.78
CA THR A 172 29.69 31.05 -10.02
C THR A 172 31.16 30.81 -9.66
N GLN A 173 31.50 29.57 -9.31
CA GLN A 173 32.89 29.15 -9.37
C GLN A 173 33.29 29.14 -10.83
N GLN A 174 34.46 29.72 -11.13
CA GLN A 174 35.09 29.61 -12.44
C GLN A 174 35.38 28.12 -12.67
N GLN A 175 34.42 27.39 -13.24
CA GLN A 175 34.60 25.99 -13.56
C GLN A 175 35.59 25.93 -14.72
N GLN A 176 36.84 25.54 -14.42
CA GLN A 176 37.77 25.13 -15.46
C GLN A 176 37.12 23.98 -16.24
N SER A 177 37.18 24.06 -17.57
CA SER A 177 36.64 22.99 -18.40
C SER A 177 37.37 21.68 -18.05
N PRO A 178 36.70 20.51 -18.07
CA PRO A 178 37.37 19.25 -17.82
C PRO A 178 38.59 19.04 -18.73
N LEU A 179 38.54 19.52 -19.97
CA LEU A 179 39.65 19.48 -20.91
C LEU A 179 40.85 20.32 -20.43
N GLU A 180 40.62 21.53 -19.91
CA GLU A 180 41.66 22.39 -19.32
C GLU A 180 42.36 21.71 -18.13
N SER A 181 41.57 21.04 -17.29
CA SER A 181 42.08 20.28 -16.14
C SER A 181 42.95 19.10 -16.59
N TRP A 182 42.53 18.38 -17.63
CA TRP A 182 43.32 17.30 -18.21
C TRP A 182 44.59 17.80 -18.91
N LEU A 183 44.50 18.87 -19.70
CA LEU A 183 45.65 19.46 -20.37
C LEU A 183 46.68 19.98 -19.37
N SER A 184 46.24 20.67 -18.31
CA SER A 184 47.15 21.14 -17.25
C SER A 184 47.80 20.00 -16.46
N THR A 185 47.09 18.88 -16.29
CA THR A 185 47.65 17.67 -15.64
C THR A 185 48.71 17.00 -16.52
N LEU A 186 48.48 16.94 -17.83
CA LEU A 186 49.37 16.24 -18.77
C LEU A 186 50.54 17.10 -19.24
N PHE A 187 50.36 18.42 -19.33
CA PHE A 187 51.31 19.33 -19.97
C PHE A 187 51.77 20.50 -19.06
N GLY A 188 51.22 20.62 -17.85
CA GLY A 188 51.49 21.71 -16.92
C GLY A 188 50.55 22.91 -17.09
N PRO A 189 50.48 23.84 -16.12
CA PRO A 189 49.55 24.98 -16.17
C PRO A 189 49.85 25.88 -17.38
N VAL A 190 48.84 26.15 -18.20
CA VAL A 190 48.91 27.17 -19.25
C VAL A 190 48.72 28.53 -18.58
N HIS A 191 49.78 29.32 -18.50
CA HIS A 191 49.75 30.68 -17.96
C HIS A 191 49.14 31.68 -18.95
#